data_AF-A0AAD3XI02-F1
#
_entry.id   AF-A0AAD3XI02-F1
#
_cell.length_a   1.000
_cell.length_b   1.000
_cell.length_c   1.000
_cell.angle_alpha   90.00
_cell.angle_beta   90.00
_cell.angle_gamma   90.00
#
_symmetry.space_group_name_H-M   'P 1'
#
loop_
_entity.id
_entity.type
_entity.pdbx_description
1 polymer ?
#
loop_
_entity_poly.entity_id
_entity_poly.type
_entity_poly.pdbx_seq_one_letter_code
_entity_poly.pdbx_strand_id
1 'polypeptide(L)'
;MKKAQASRERRRETMEFEKRKAATLAAMESAETDKSPKGTLDEPILTLLRTLNHHPSYFTTSSCSGRISIFSHPAASTTVPKKSKGGSWLFISHEPADPNSVLNLLFPSDSPLHDSTQPSDLVFRFEPFILAVECRDVGSAQFLVSLAISCGFRESGITSVSNKRVIIAVRCSIRLEVPLGSTRKIMVSKEYARYLVELANEKMAGNRRRTDGFLAALSRNGFAGLEVEGRGNGVAVNGAVNGNDVPCFGGSACGENREGDDVTEIKNCEVFYGPLSLKM
;
A
#
# COMPACT_ATOMS: atom_id res chain seq x y z
N MET A 1 -10.68 -6.06 43.96
CA MET A 1 -11.72 -5.69 42.97
C MET A 1 -11.14 -5.14 41.65
N LYS A 2 -10.27 -4.11 41.66
CA LYS A 2 -9.71 -3.50 40.42
C LYS A 2 -8.97 -4.47 39.46
N LYS A 3 -8.17 -5.41 39.98
CA LYS A 3 -7.46 -6.43 39.16
C LYS A 3 -8.42 -7.38 38.41
N ALA A 4 -9.51 -7.79 39.05
CA ALA A 4 -10.50 -8.67 38.44
C ALA A 4 -11.30 -7.97 37.33
N GLN A 5 -11.64 -6.69 37.53
CA GLN A 5 -12.29 -5.87 36.52
C GLN A 5 -11.40 -5.65 35.29
N ALA A 6 -10.11 -5.30 35.50
CA ALA A 6 -9.15 -5.15 34.40
C ALA A 6 -8.92 -6.46 33.63
N SER A 7 -8.91 -7.60 34.32
CA SER A 7 -8.81 -8.92 33.67
C SER A 7 -10.03 -9.25 32.80
N ARG A 8 -11.24 -8.96 33.30
CA ARG A 8 -12.49 -9.12 32.55
C ARG A 8 -12.54 -8.22 31.31
N GLU A 9 -12.09 -6.97 31.45
CA GLU A 9 -12.05 -6.03 30.33
C GLU A 9 -11.09 -6.46 29.23
N ARG A 10 -9.86 -6.90 29.58
CA ARG A 10 -8.91 -7.45 28.60
C ARG A 10 -9.46 -8.67 27.89
N ARG A 11 -10.13 -9.58 28.59
CA ARG A 11 -10.78 -10.75 27.97
C ARG A 11 -11.85 -10.35 26.97
N ARG A 12 -12.67 -9.35 27.31
CA ARG A 12 -13.68 -8.80 26.39
C ARG A 12 -13.03 -8.20 25.13
N GLU A 13 -11.96 -7.41 25.29
CA GLU A 13 -11.23 -6.81 24.17
C GLU A 13 -10.64 -7.86 23.22
N THR A 14 -10.04 -8.91 23.78
CA THR A 14 -9.55 -10.07 23.03
C THR A 14 -10.66 -10.73 22.22
N MET A 15 -11.82 -11.03 22.84
CA MET A 15 -12.94 -11.66 22.14
C MET A 15 -13.50 -10.77 21.03
N GLU A 16 -13.58 -9.45 21.25
CA GLU A 16 -14.05 -8.50 20.25
C GLU A 16 -13.08 -8.42 19.05
N PHE A 17 -11.77 -8.45 19.28
CA PHE A 17 -10.77 -8.53 18.21
C PHE A 17 -10.90 -9.83 17.42
N GLU A 18 -10.99 -10.97 18.10
CA GLU A 18 -11.12 -12.29 17.47
C GLU A 18 -12.40 -12.41 16.64
N LYS A 19 -13.52 -11.86 17.13
CA LYS A 19 -14.78 -11.77 16.38
C LYS A 19 -14.63 -10.96 15.10
N ARG A 20 -13.98 -9.79 15.16
CA ARG A 20 -13.75 -8.95 13.97
C ARG A 20 -12.82 -9.64 12.98
N LYS A 21 -11.73 -10.24 13.47
CA LYS A 21 -10.81 -11.03 12.65
C LYS A 21 -11.54 -12.16 11.92
N ALA A 22 -12.30 -12.98 12.63
CA ALA A 22 -13.06 -14.08 12.04
C ALA A 22 -14.05 -13.59 10.97
N ALA A 23 -14.78 -12.50 11.25
CA ALA A 23 -15.70 -11.91 10.29
C ALA A 23 -14.99 -11.38 9.02
N THR A 24 -13.85 -10.71 9.19
CA THR A 24 -13.07 -10.20 8.04
C THR A 24 -12.48 -11.33 7.20
N LEU A 25 -11.92 -12.38 7.82
CA LEU A 25 -11.38 -13.51 7.08
C LEU A 25 -12.47 -14.29 6.33
N ALA A 26 -13.62 -14.51 6.97
CA ALA A 26 -14.77 -15.13 6.30
C ALA A 26 -15.26 -14.31 5.10
N ALA A 27 -15.24 -12.99 5.19
CA ALA A 27 -15.58 -12.11 4.07
C ALA A 27 -14.53 -12.13 2.94
N MET A 28 -13.25 -12.35 3.25
CA MET A 28 -12.18 -12.48 2.24
C MET A 28 -12.21 -13.84 1.52
N GLU A 29 -12.73 -14.88 2.17
CA GLU A 29 -12.84 -16.24 1.62
C GLU A 29 -14.19 -16.49 0.91
N SER A 30 -15.14 -15.56 1.02
CA SER A 30 -16.44 -15.70 0.37
C SER A 30 -16.28 -15.57 -1.16
N ALA A 31 -17.25 -16.13 -1.90
CA ALA A 31 -17.31 -15.98 -3.36
C ALA A 31 -17.75 -14.56 -3.80
N GLU A 32 -17.89 -13.61 -2.87
CA GLU A 32 -18.20 -12.23 -3.19
C GLU A 32 -16.99 -11.53 -3.81
N THR A 33 -17.22 -10.74 -4.85
CA THR A 33 -16.17 -9.97 -5.51
C THR A 33 -15.49 -9.03 -4.52
N ASP A 34 -14.15 -9.00 -4.54
CA ASP A 34 -13.38 -8.10 -3.68
C ASP A 34 -13.83 -6.63 -3.87
N LYS A 35 -13.79 -5.85 -2.78
CA LYS A 35 -14.31 -4.47 -2.79
C LYS A 35 -13.44 -3.50 -3.61
N SER A 36 -12.26 -3.91 -4.06
CA SER A 36 -11.43 -3.09 -4.96
C SER A 36 -12.05 -2.98 -6.36
N PRO A 37 -11.69 -1.94 -7.14
CA PRO A 37 -12.11 -1.84 -8.54
C PRO A 37 -11.71 -3.04 -9.41
N LYS A 38 -10.71 -3.82 -8.97
CA LYS A 38 -10.24 -5.03 -9.65
C LYS A 38 -11.16 -6.24 -9.41
N GLY A 39 -11.92 -6.24 -8.30
CA GLY A 39 -12.83 -7.34 -7.95
C GLY A 39 -12.13 -8.63 -7.50
N THR A 40 -10.79 -8.66 -7.42
CA THR A 40 -9.99 -9.79 -6.97
C THR A 40 -8.82 -9.32 -6.10
N LEU A 41 -8.35 -10.21 -5.21
CA LEU A 41 -7.11 -9.97 -4.47
C LEU A 41 -5.90 -9.98 -5.43
N ASP A 42 -4.88 -9.21 -5.07
CA ASP A 42 -3.64 -9.15 -5.84
C ASP A 42 -2.76 -10.37 -5.55
N GLU A 43 -2.65 -11.27 -6.52
CA GLU A 43 -1.82 -12.49 -6.44
C GLU A 43 -0.39 -12.24 -5.92
N PRO A 44 0.33 -11.16 -6.34
CA PRO A 44 1.70 -10.92 -5.88
C PRO A 44 1.87 -10.74 -4.37
N ILE A 45 0.80 -10.43 -3.63
CA ILE A 45 0.87 -10.20 -2.17
C ILE A 45 0.06 -11.22 -1.37
N LEU A 46 -0.54 -12.22 -2.02
CA LEU A 46 -1.44 -13.17 -1.36
C LEU A 46 -0.76 -13.93 -0.22
N THR A 47 0.49 -14.37 -0.42
CA THR A 47 1.30 -15.04 0.62
C THR A 47 1.58 -14.13 1.81
N LEU A 48 1.84 -12.83 1.57
CA LEU A 48 2.01 -11.84 2.62
C LEU A 48 0.74 -11.67 3.45
N LEU A 49 -0.41 -11.51 2.78
CA LEU A 49 -1.71 -11.35 3.44
C LEU A 49 -2.03 -12.59 4.30
N ARG A 50 -1.84 -13.80 3.75
CA ARG A 50 -2.04 -15.06 4.49
C ARG A 50 -1.14 -15.17 5.71
N THR A 51 0.15 -14.82 5.57
CA THR A 51 1.12 -14.85 6.68
C THR A 51 0.70 -13.92 7.83
N LEU A 52 0.26 -12.71 7.52
CA LEU A 52 -0.26 -11.77 8.52
C LEU A 52 -1.56 -12.27 9.15
N ASN A 53 -2.49 -12.77 8.34
CA ASN A 53 -3.80 -13.23 8.77
C ASN A 53 -3.74 -14.51 9.61
N HIS A 54 -2.71 -15.34 9.44
CA HIS A 54 -2.50 -16.51 10.28
C HIS A 54 -2.04 -16.13 11.71
N HIS A 55 -1.31 -15.02 11.86
CA HIS A 55 -0.79 -14.60 13.15
C HIS A 55 -1.90 -14.13 14.11
N PRO A 56 -1.97 -14.61 15.37
CA PRO A 56 -3.11 -14.36 16.28
C PRO A 56 -3.32 -12.89 16.65
N SER A 57 -2.32 -12.03 16.47
CA SER A 57 -2.39 -10.60 16.80
C SER A 57 -2.71 -9.66 15.63
N TYR A 58 -2.90 -10.18 14.41
CA TYR A 58 -3.10 -9.34 13.22
C TYR A 58 -4.19 -9.88 12.30
N PHE A 59 -4.84 -8.97 11.58
CA PHE A 59 -5.57 -9.30 10.35
C PHE A 59 -5.60 -8.09 9.40
N THR A 60 -5.59 -8.37 8.10
CA THR A 60 -5.59 -7.37 7.02
C THR A 60 -7.01 -6.90 6.74
N THR A 61 -7.20 -5.59 6.54
CA THR A 61 -8.53 -5.01 6.27
C THR A 61 -8.65 -4.43 4.87
N SER A 62 -7.54 -4.02 4.26
CA SER A 62 -7.45 -3.62 2.85
C SER A 62 -6.00 -3.66 2.37
N SER A 63 -5.80 -3.87 1.07
CA SER A 63 -4.47 -3.92 0.47
C SER A 63 -4.50 -3.58 -1.02
N CYS A 64 -3.34 -3.18 -1.56
CA CYS A 64 -3.06 -3.13 -3.00
C CYS A 64 -1.59 -3.47 -3.21
N SER A 65 -1.27 -4.33 -4.18
CA SER A 65 0.12 -4.73 -4.48
C SER A 65 0.96 -3.62 -5.11
N GLY A 66 0.31 -2.52 -5.50
CA GLY A 66 0.88 -1.45 -6.31
C GLY A 66 0.32 -1.49 -7.73
N ARG A 67 0.21 -0.31 -8.35
CA ARG A 67 -0.40 -0.15 -9.68
C ARG A 67 0.25 0.94 -10.51
N ILE A 68 0.24 0.74 -11.82
CA ILE A 68 0.49 1.75 -12.84
C ILE A 68 -0.87 2.15 -13.42
N SER A 69 -1.13 3.45 -13.52
CA SER A 69 -2.41 3.93 -14.04
C SER A 69 -2.31 5.24 -14.81
N ILE A 70 -3.29 5.49 -15.67
CA ILE A 70 -3.55 6.81 -16.24
C ILE A 70 -4.93 7.22 -15.75
N PHE A 71 -4.97 8.25 -14.92
CA PHE A 71 -6.19 8.74 -14.31
C PHE A 71 -6.64 10.02 -15.01
N SER A 72 -7.94 10.08 -15.33
CA SER A 72 -8.62 11.20 -15.97
C SER A 72 -9.46 11.92 -14.94
N HIS A 73 -9.10 13.16 -14.58
CA HIS A 73 -9.88 13.99 -13.66
C HIS A 73 -10.59 15.11 -14.42
N PRO A 74 -11.86 15.43 -14.13
CA PRO A 74 -12.52 16.57 -14.75
C PRO A 74 -11.72 17.86 -14.54
N ALA A 75 -11.48 18.63 -15.60
CA ALA A 75 -10.74 19.89 -15.48
C ALA A 75 -11.48 20.87 -14.54
N ALA A 76 -10.74 21.57 -13.68
CA ALA A 76 -11.26 22.41 -12.59
C ALA A 76 -12.13 23.63 -13.03
N SER A 77 -12.32 23.84 -14.33
CA SER A 77 -12.96 25.02 -14.93
C SER A 77 -14.47 24.89 -15.19
N THR A 78 -15.13 23.79 -14.80
CA THR A 78 -16.55 23.59 -15.13
C THR A 78 -17.47 23.93 -13.94
N THR A 79 -18.33 24.92 -14.15
CA THR A 79 -19.35 25.45 -13.22
C THR A 79 -20.52 24.50 -12.97
N VAL A 80 -20.25 23.20 -12.77
CA VAL A 80 -21.28 22.18 -12.47
C VAL A 80 -21.29 21.82 -10.98
N PRO A 81 -22.48 21.60 -10.38
CA PRO A 81 -22.66 21.53 -8.95
C PRO A 81 -22.01 20.28 -8.35
N LYS A 82 -21.29 20.47 -7.24
CA LYS A 82 -20.89 19.58 -6.12
C LYS A 82 -21.44 18.12 -6.09
N LYS A 83 -21.33 17.36 -7.18
CA LYS A 83 -21.47 15.90 -7.27
C LYS A 83 -20.75 15.39 -8.53
N SER A 84 -19.52 15.82 -8.79
CA SER A 84 -18.72 15.13 -9.81
C SER A 84 -18.44 13.73 -9.26
N LYS A 85 -19.02 12.72 -9.93
CA LYS A 85 -18.50 11.35 -9.88
C LYS A 85 -17.00 11.48 -10.14
N GLY A 86 -16.16 10.97 -9.23
CA GLY A 86 -14.71 11.12 -9.30
C GLY A 86 -14.15 10.74 -10.67
N GLY A 87 -12.92 11.15 -10.94
CA GLY A 87 -12.24 10.82 -12.19
C GLY A 87 -12.23 9.32 -12.54
N SER A 88 -11.94 8.99 -13.80
CA SER A 88 -11.93 7.62 -14.31
C SER A 88 -10.53 7.14 -14.64
N TRP A 89 -10.28 5.83 -14.55
CA TRP A 89 -9.05 5.23 -15.06
C TRP A 89 -9.18 4.97 -16.56
N LEU A 90 -8.26 5.53 -17.35
CA LEU A 90 -8.09 5.18 -18.76
C LEU A 90 -7.18 3.95 -18.92
N PHE A 91 -6.27 3.76 -17.97
CA PHE A 91 -5.37 2.62 -17.90
C PHE A 91 -5.18 2.23 -16.44
N ILE A 92 -5.12 0.92 -16.16
CA ILE A 92 -4.76 0.37 -14.86
C ILE A 92 -4.06 -0.98 -15.05
N SER A 93 -2.94 -1.17 -14.37
CA SER A 93 -2.22 -2.45 -14.31
C SER A 93 -1.64 -2.66 -12.91
N HIS A 94 -1.77 -3.86 -12.37
CA HIS A 94 -1.09 -4.30 -11.13
C HIS A 94 0.22 -5.05 -11.43
N GLU A 95 0.54 -5.20 -12.71
CA GLU A 95 1.76 -5.80 -13.26
C GLU A 95 2.58 -4.73 -14.02
N PRO A 96 3.85 -5.01 -14.39
CA PRO A 96 4.58 -4.16 -15.31
C PRO A 96 3.75 -3.85 -16.56
N ALA A 97 3.67 -2.58 -16.93
CA ALA A 97 2.90 -2.13 -18.07
C ALA A 97 3.73 -2.26 -19.36
N ASP A 98 3.10 -2.74 -20.43
CA ASP A 98 3.69 -2.72 -21.77
C ASP A 98 3.74 -1.28 -22.30
N PRO A 99 4.93 -0.73 -22.63
CA PRO A 99 5.05 0.63 -23.16
C PRO A 99 4.23 0.85 -24.42
N ASN A 100 4.14 -0.14 -25.32
CA ASN A 100 3.42 0.04 -26.58
C ASN A 100 1.91 0.18 -26.35
N SER A 101 1.34 -0.61 -25.44
CA SER A 101 -0.07 -0.51 -25.04
C SER A 101 -0.41 0.88 -24.50
N VAL A 102 0.45 1.45 -23.66
CA VAL A 102 0.25 2.81 -23.12
C VAL A 102 0.38 3.88 -24.22
N LEU A 103 1.34 3.73 -25.13
CA LEU A 103 1.54 4.67 -26.23
C LEU A 103 0.39 4.63 -27.24
N ASN A 104 -0.11 3.45 -27.57
CA ASN A 104 -1.27 3.29 -28.45
C ASN A 104 -2.52 3.92 -27.83
N LEU A 105 -2.66 3.85 -26.49
CA LEU A 105 -3.73 4.52 -25.76
C LEU A 105 -3.59 6.05 -25.78
N LEU A 106 -2.38 6.59 -25.63
CA LEU A 106 -2.12 8.03 -25.54
C LEU A 106 -1.98 8.73 -26.91
N PHE A 107 -1.59 8.00 -27.95
CA PHE A 107 -1.33 8.52 -29.29
C PHE A 107 -1.99 7.66 -30.38
N PRO A 108 -3.33 7.53 -30.37
CA PRO A 108 -4.08 6.78 -31.38
C PRO A 108 -3.87 7.36 -32.79
N SER A 109 -3.78 6.48 -33.79
CA SER A 109 -3.55 6.87 -35.19
C SER A 109 -4.75 7.52 -35.86
N ASP A 110 -5.98 7.15 -35.47
CA ASP A 110 -7.19 7.38 -36.28
C ASP A 110 -8.27 8.28 -35.63
N SER A 111 -8.06 8.80 -34.41
CA SER A 111 -9.01 9.74 -33.75
C SER A 111 -8.41 10.37 -32.49
N PRO A 112 -8.73 11.64 -32.12
CA PRO A 112 -8.34 12.20 -30.82
C PRO A 112 -8.85 11.36 -29.62
N LEU A 113 -8.12 11.38 -28.49
CA LEU A 113 -8.52 10.73 -27.22
C LEU A 113 -9.86 11.33 -26.75
N HIS A 114 -10.97 10.69 -27.13
CA HIS A 114 -12.33 11.08 -26.73
C HIS A 114 -12.78 12.48 -27.17
N ASP A 115 -13.81 12.51 -28.03
CA ASP A 115 -14.65 13.71 -28.25
C ASP A 115 -15.60 13.90 -27.05
N SER A 116 -15.01 14.08 -25.87
CA SER A 116 -15.73 14.49 -24.68
C SER A 116 -16.02 15.99 -24.78
N THR A 117 -17.28 16.36 -24.61
CA THR A 117 -17.75 17.75 -24.59
C THR A 117 -16.98 18.60 -23.57
N GLN A 118 -16.37 17.98 -22.55
CA GLN A 118 -15.48 18.62 -21.58
C GLN A 118 -14.09 17.96 -21.51
N PRO A 119 -12.99 18.74 -21.48
CA PRO A 119 -11.65 18.20 -21.31
C PRO A 119 -11.45 17.67 -19.88
N SER A 120 -10.70 16.57 -19.77
CA SER A 120 -10.24 16.02 -18.49
C SER A 120 -8.71 16.00 -18.46
N ASP A 121 -8.14 16.34 -17.31
CA ASP A 121 -6.71 16.29 -17.08
C ASP A 121 -6.24 14.85 -16.87
N LEU A 122 -5.14 14.49 -17.51
CA LEU A 122 -4.57 13.16 -17.48
C LEU A 122 -3.33 13.13 -16.60
N VAL A 123 -3.27 12.17 -15.68
CA VAL A 123 -2.12 11.96 -14.80
C VAL A 123 -1.66 10.52 -14.90
N PHE A 124 -0.39 10.33 -15.30
CA PHE A 124 0.28 9.05 -15.23
C PHE A 124 0.76 8.82 -13.80
N ARG A 125 0.44 7.65 -13.21
CA ARG A 125 0.76 7.34 -11.83
C ARG A 125 1.39 5.97 -11.67
N PHE A 126 2.40 5.91 -10.80
CA PHE A 126 2.76 4.70 -10.09
C PHE A 126 2.42 4.87 -8.61
N GLU A 127 1.57 4.00 -8.11
CA GLU A 127 1.17 3.96 -6.70
C GLU A 127 1.69 2.65 -6.10
N PRO A 128 2.52 2.70 -5.05
CA PRO A 128 3.17 1.50 -4.52
C PRO A 128 2.22 0.65 -3.68
N PHE A 129 2.78 -0.45 -3.15
CA PHE A 129 2.12 -1.29 -2.16
C PHE A 129 1.58 -0.46 -0.99
N ILE A 130 0.33 -0.75 -0.63
CA ILE A 130 -0.32 -0.25 0.59
C ILE A 130 -1.05 -1.39 1.28
N LEU A 131 -1.04 -1.36 2.61
CA LEU A 131 -1.70 -2.37 3.42
C LEU A 131 -2.24 -1.74 4.70
N ALA A 132 -3.50 -2.01 5.03
CA ALA A 132 -4.10 -1.71 6.31
C ALA A 132 -4.22 -3.00 7.13
N VAL A 133 -3.75 -2.95 8.38
CA VAL A 133 -3.78 -4.09 9.31
C VAL A 133 -4.40 -3.63 10.62
N GLU A 134 -5.41 -4.37 11.09
CA GLU A 134 -5.86 -4.24 12.47
C GLU A 134 -5.01 -5.14 13.37
N CYS A 135 -4.48 -4.55 14.43
CA CYS A 135 -3.64 -5.17 15.43
C CYS A 135 -4.44 -5.40 16.71
N ARG A 136 -4.11 -6.49 17.43
CA ARG A 136 -4.73 -6.84 18.71
C ARG A 136 -4.59 -5.71 19.74
N ASP A 137 -3.42 -5.08 19.78
CA ASP A 137 -3.07 -4.02 20.71
C ASP A 137 -1.97 -3.11 20.16
N VAL A 138 -1.65 -2.05 20.91
CA VAL A 138 -0.64 -1.06 20.54
C VAL A 138 0.77 -1.66 20.48
N GLY A 139 1.11 -2.61 21.36
CA GLY A 139 2.42 -3.26 21.35
C GLY A 139 2.64 -4.07 20.07
N SER A 140 1.62 -4.83 19.67
CA SER A 140 1.58 -5.57 18.40
C SER A 140 1.70 -4.62 17.21
N ALA A 141 1.02 -3.47 17.25
CA ALA A 141 1.10 -2.44 16.21
C ALA A 141 2.50 -1.80 16.10
N GLN A 142 3.10 -1.43 17.24
CA GLN A 142 4.46 -0.87 17.30
C GLN A 142 5.50 -1.84 16.72
N PHE A 143 5.39 -3.12 17.07
CA PHE A 143 6.25 -4.17 16.53
C PHE A 143 6.15 -4.24 14.99
N LEU A 144 4.93 -4.36 14.47
CA LEU A 144 4.71 -4.54 13.04
C LEU A 144 5.09 -3.29 12.23
N VAL A 145 4.82 -2.09 12.77
CA VAL A 145 5.27 -0.81 12.17
C VAL A 145 6.79 -0.74 12.13
N SER A 146 7.49 -1.10 13.21
CA SER A 146 8.96 -1.07 13.27
C SER A 146 9.57 -2.03 12.25
N LEU A 147 9.00 -3.24 12.12
CA LEU A 147 9.41 -4.24 11.14
C LEU A 147 9.15 -3.76 9.70
N ALA A 148 8.01 -3.13 9.44
CA ALA A 148 7.70 -2.55 8.13
C ALA A 148 8.69 -1.44 7.76
N ILE A 149 8.99 -0.54 8.70
CA ILE A 149 9.97 0.56 8.52
C ILE A 149 11.37 -0.01 8.23
N SER A 150 11.81 -1.07 8.92
CA SER A 150 13.10 -1.71 8.66
C SER A 150 13.16 -2.38 7.29
N CYS A 151 12.02 -2.81 6.75
CA CYS A 151 11.90 -3.30 5.37
C CYS A 151 11.73 -2.16 4.35
N GLY A 152 11.81 -0.91 4.80
CA GLY A 152 11.82 0.27 3.96
C GLY A 152 10.46 0.91 3.72
N PHE A 153 9.40 0.45 4.39
CA PHE A 153 8.09 1.11 4.41
C PHE A 153 8.10 2.27 5.42
N ARG A 154 8.91 3.30 5.14
CA ARG A 154 9.21 4.40 6.08
C ARG A 154 8.02 5.31 6.42
N GLU A 155 6.95 5.26 5.65
CA GLU A 155 5.72 6.06 5.87
C GLU A 155 4.64 5.27 6.64
N SER A 156 5.04 4.14 7.21
CA SER A 156 4.16 3.29 8.01
C SER A 156 3.90 3.89 9.38
N GLY A 157 2.71 3.66 9.91
CA GLY A 157 2.35 4.16 11.24
C GLY A 157 0.97 3.70 11.69
N ILE A 158 0.69 3.96 12.97
CA ILE A 158 -0.64 3.76 13.55
C ILE A 158 -1.56 4.87 13.04
N THR A 159 -2.61 4.52 12.31
CA THR A 159 -3.55 5.48 11.71
C THR A 159 -4.78 5.70 12.57
N SER A 160 -5.11 4.76 13.45
CA SER A 160 -6.25 4.89 14.36
C SER A 160 -6.03 4.08 15.64
N VAL A 161 -6.27 4.73 16.77
CA VAL A 161 -6.45 4.09 18.08
C VAL A 161 -7.79 4.59 18.62
N SER A 162 -8.88 4.00 18.14
CA SER A 162 -10.24 4.41 18.50
C SER A 162 -11.14 3.21 18.67
N ASN A 163 -12.14 3.33 19.55
CA ASN A 163 -13.13 2.28 19.80
C ASN A 163 -12.50 0.89 20.03
N LYS A 164 -11.36 0.84 20.73
CA LYS A 164 -10.61 -0.39 21.04
C LYS A 164 -10.11 -1.14 19.79
N ARG A 165 -9.92 -0.44 18.67
CA ARG A 165 -9.27 -0.91 17.44
C ARG A 165 -7.95 -0.19 17.27
N VAL A 166 -6.90 -0.94 16.96
CA VAL A 166 -5.58 -0.40 16.62
C VAL A 166 -5.31 -0.71 15.17
N ILE A 167 -5.35 0.31 14.31
CA ILE A 167 -5.14 0.13 12.87
C ILE A 167 -3.80 0.76 12.50
N ILE A 168 -3.01 0.02 11.75
CA ILE A 168 -1.79 0.52 11.12
C ILE A 168 -1.97 0.60 9.62
N ALA A 169 -1.20 1.48 8.99
CA ALA A 169 -0.99 1.48 7.56
C ALA A 169 0.49 1.23 7.26
N VAL A 170 0.77 0.29 6.36
CA VAL A 170 2.10 0.02 5.82
C VAL A 170 2.21 0.68 4.45
N ARG A 171 3.16 1.61 4.31
CA ARG A 171 3.30 2.49 3.12
C ARG A 171 4.75 2.86 2.83
N CYS A 172 5.04 3.20 1.57
CA CYS A 172 6.33 3.74 1.15
C CYS A 172 6.20 4.86 0.11
N SER A 173 7.28 5.63 -0.05
CA SER A 173 7.31 6.88 -0.81
C SER A 173 7.70 6.75 -2.29
N ILE A 174 7.85 5.55 -2.84
CA ILE A 174 8.40 5.33 -4.21
C ILE A 174 7.42 5.69 -5.35
N ARG A 175 6.46 6.57 -5.08
CA ARG A 175 5.40 7.05 -5.97
C ARG A 175 5.96 7.75 -7.22
N LEU A 176 5.13 7.85 -8.25
CA LEU A 176 5.32 8.69 -9.43
C LEU A 176 3.96 9.30 -9.79
N GLU A 177 3.88 10.60 -10.00
CA GLU A 177 2.66 11.27 -10.49
C GLU A 177 3.07 12.37 -11.47
N VAL A 178 2.70 12.20 -12.74
CA VAL A 178 3.14 13.09 -13.83
C VAL A 178 1.93 13.50 -14.68
N PRO A 179 1.60 14.80 -14.74
CA PRO A 179 0.60 15.31 -15.66
C PRO A 179 1.03 15.05 -17.11
N LEU A 180 0.12 14.49 -17.91
CA LEU A 180 0.35 14.20 -19.32
C LEU A 180 -0.26 15.26 -20.25
N GLY A 181 -1.09 16.16 -19.71
CA GLY A 181 -1.93 17.08 -20.46
C GLY A 181 -3.40 16.76 -20.23
N SER A 182 -4.22 16.84 -21.27
CA SER A 182 -5.66 16.55 -21.20
C SER A 182 -6.07 15.56 -22.28
N THR A 183 -7.30 15.05 -22.19
CA THR A 183 -7.93 14.23 -23.25
C THR A 183 -7.86 14.88 -24.64
N ARG A 184 -7.90 16.23 -24.72
CA ARG A 184 -7.80 16.96 -26.00
C ARG A 184 -6.38 17.14 -26.52
N LYS A 185 -5.41 17.24 -25.60
CA LYS A 185 -4.03 17.56 -25.94
C LYS A 185 -3.09 16.89 -24.96
N ILE A 186 -2.40 15.86 -25.44
CA ILE A 186 -1.23 15.31 -24.77
C ILE A 186 -0.07 16.30 -24.92
N MET A 187 0.54 16.66 -23.80
CA MET A 187 1.60 17.67 -23.71
C MET A 187 3.01 17.05 -23.68
N VAL A 188 3.09 15.72 -23.63
CA VAL A 188 4.36 14.97 -23.62
C VAL A 188 4.59 14.28 -24.97
N SER A 189 5.86 14.02 -25.30
CA SER A 189 6.21 13.25 -26.50
C SER A 189 6.03 11.74 -26.29
N LYS A 190 6.03 10.97 -27.38
CA LYS A 190 6.00 9.49 -27.32
C LYS A 190 7.21 8.93 -26.60
N GLU A 191 8.37 9.54 -26.78
CA GLU A 191 9.64 9.16 -26.16
C GLU A 191 9.56 9.36 -24.64
N TYR A 192 9.05 10.50 -24.20
CA TYR A 192 8.87 10.77 -22.76
C TYR A 192 7.83 9.85 -22.12
N ALA A 193 6.69 9.62 -22.79
CA ALA A 193 5.67 8.70 -22.30
C ALA A 193 6.22 7.27 -22.12
N ARG A 194 7.04 6.78 -23.05
CA ARG A 194 7.72 5.49 -22.92
C ARG A 194 8.68 5.45 -21.73
N TYR A 195 9.51 6.48 -21.58
CA TYR A 195 10.40 6.62 -20.44
C TYR A 195 9.64 6.58 -19.10
N LEU A 196 8.47 7.22 -19.01
CA LEU A 196 7.63 7.15 -17.81
C LEU A 196 7.15 5.73 -17.50
N VAL A 197 6.78 4.96 -18.53
CA VAL A 197 6.36 3.55 -18.36
C VAL A 197 7.53 2.69 -17.88
N GLU A 198 8.71 2.84 -18.48
CA GLU A 198 9.92 2.14 -18.05
C GLU A 198 10.28 2.47 -16.60
N LEU A 199 10.27 3.76 -16.23
CA LEU A 199 10.50 4.21 -14.86
C LEU A 199 9.46 3.66 -13.87
N ALA A 200 8.19 3.59 -14.27
CA ALA A 200 7.15 2.99 -13.44
C ALA A 200 7.33 1.47 -13.29
N ASN A 201 7.80 0.76 -14.32
CA ASN A 201 8.13 -0.65 -14.26
C ASN A 201 9.33 -0.92 -13.33
N GLU A 202 10.35 -0.07 -13.35
CA GLU A 202 11.45 -0.13 -12.39
C GLU A 202 10.96 0.06 -10.94
N LYS A 203 10.08 1.04 -10.72
CA LYS A 203 9.43 1.26 -9.42
C LYS A 203 8.57 0.06 -9.01
N MET A 204 7.84 -0.56 -9.93
CA MET A 204 7.07 -1.78 -9.69
C MET A 204 7.99 -2.94 -9.24
N ALA A 205 9.12 -3.12 -9.91
CA ALA A 205 10.10 -4.14 -9.52
C ALA A 205 10.71 -3.86 -8.13
N GLY A 206 11.06 -2.60 -7.85
CA GLY A 206 11.53 -2.17 -6.52
C GLY A 206 10.48 -2.37 -5.42
N ASN A 207 9.21 -2.12 -5.74
CA ASN A 207 8.07 -2.35 -4.85
C ASN A 207 7.92 -3.84 -4.50
N ARG A 208 8.01 -4.74 -5.50
CA ARG A 208 7.95 -6.20 -5.28
C ARG A 208 9.07 -6.68 -4.37
N ARG A 209 10.33 -6.30 -4.66
CA ARG A 209 11.48 -6.63 -3.81
C ARG A 209 11.27 -6.20 -2.35
N ARG A 210 10.63 -5.05 -2.13
CA ARG A 210 10.34 -4.53 -0.79
C ARG A 210 9.29 -5.38 -0.08
N THR A 211 8.24 -5.77 -0.79
CA THR A 211 7.18 -6.65 -0.27
C THR A 211 7.72 -8.04 0.04
N ASP A 212 8.57 -8.60 -0.83
CA ASP A 212 9.24 -9.89 -0.61
C ASP A 212 10.16 -9.84 0.62
N GLY A 213 10.93 -8.74 0.75
CA GLY A 213 11.78 -8.50 1.91
C GLY A 213 10.98 -8.42 3.22
N PHE A 214 9.79 -7.80 3.17
CA PHE A 214 8.90 -7.72 4.32
C PHE A 214 8.26 -9.07 4.67
N LEU A 215 7.84 -9.86 3.68
CA LEU A 215 7.40 -11.24 3.90
C LEU A 215 8.50 -12.06 4.57
N ALA A 216 9.72 -12.03 4.03
CA ALA A 216 10.85 -12.73 4.62
C ALA A 216 11.15 -12.26 6.06
N ALA A 217 10.99 -10.96 6.34
CA ALA A 217 11.16 -10.40 7.67
C ALA A 217 10.08 -10.87 8.65
N LEU A 218 8.82 -11.00 8.22
CA LEU A 218 7.74 -11.58 9.02
C LEU A 218 8.08 -13.02 9.39
N SER A 219 8.50 -13.84 8.43
CA SER A 219 8.87 -15.24 8.68
C SER A 219 10.01 -15.37 9.70
N ARG A 220 11.06 -14.53 9.59
CA ARG A 220 12.17 -14.49 10.57
C ARG A 220 11.73 -14.08 11.98
N ASN A 221 10.58 -13.42 12.10
CA ASN A 221 10.04 -12.95 13.37
C ASN A 221 8.85 -13.81 13.86
N GLY A 222 8.80 -15.09 13.46
CA GLY A 222 7.86 -16.06 14.03
C GLY A 222 6.45 -15.98 13.47
N PHE A 223 6.23 -15.28 12.35
CA PHE A 223 4.98 -15.41 11.60
C PHE A 223 5.06 -16.73 10.84
N ALA A 224 4.34 -17.74 11.33
CA ALA A 224 4.26 -19.04 10.66
C ALA A 224 3.70 -18.84 9.23
N GLY A 225 4.52 -19.16 8.23
CA GLY A 225 4.05 -19.31 6.87
C GLY A 225 3.28 -20.62 6.74
N LEU A 226 2.26 -20.64 5.88
CA LEU A 226 1.86 -21.90 5.27
C LEU A 226 3.08 -22.37 4.47
N GLU A 227 3.71 -23.48 4.87
CA GLU A 227 4.65 -24.16 3.99
C GLU A 227 3.88 -24.49 2.71
N VAL A 228 4.28 -23.88 1.59
CA VAL A 228 3.83 -24.34 0.29
C VAL A 228 4.46 -25.71 0.14
N GLU A 229 3.66 -26.77 0.19
CA GLU A 229 4.10 -28.13 -0.17
C GLU A 229 4.55 -28.13 -1.64
N GLY A 230 5.81 -27.75 -1.85
CA GLY A 230 6.51 -27.93 -3.09
C GLY A 230 6.86 -29.41 -3.21
N ARG A 231 6.28 -30.09 -4.20
CA ARG A 231 6.87 -31.30 -4.78
C ARG A 231 8.29 -30.96 -5.24
N GLY A 232 9.27 -31.19 -4.38
CA GLY A 232 10.68 -31.03 -4.65
C GLY A 232 11.36 -32.39 -4.73
N ASN A 233 11.68 -32.81 -5.95
CA ASN A 233 12.69 -33.84 -6.20
C ASN A 233 14.02 -33.34 -5.61
N GLY A 234 14.62 -34.13 -4.74
CA GLY A 234 15.82 -33.75 -3.99
C GLY A 234 17.06 -33.65 -4.88
N VAL A 235 17.82 -32.58 -4.71
CA VAL A 235 19.27 -32.56 -4.93
C VAL A 235 19.89 -31.81 -3.76
N ALA A 236 20.59 -32.57 -2.91
CA ALA A 236 21.34 -32.05 -1.79
C ALA A 236 22.64 -31.40 -2.29
N VAL A 237 22.95 -30.20 -1.80
CA VAL A 237 24.30 -29.64 -1.86
C VAL A 237 24.68 -29.14 -0.47
N ASN A 238 25.63 -29.84 0.15
CA ASN A 238 26.25 -29.46 1.41
C ASN A 238 27.17 -28.25 1.20
N GLY A 239 27.07 -27.26 2.08
CA GLY A 239 28.00 -26.13 2.12
C GLY A 239 27.96 -25.42 3.47
N ALA A 240 28.77 -25.89 4.41
CA ALA A 240 29.02 -25.24 5.69
C ALA A 240 29.93 -24.02 5.49
N VAL A 241 29.55 -22.84 6.02
CA VAL A 241 30.50 -21.77 6.35
C VAL A 241 30.02 -21.01 7.60
N ASN A 242 31.01 -20.72 8.44
CA ASN A 242 30.99 -20.21 9.81
C ASN A 242 30.32 -18.84 10.01
N GLY A 243 29.89 -18.63 11.26
CA GLY A 243 29.40 -17.36 11.77
C GLY A 243 30.49 -16.36 12.15
N ASN A 244 29.98 -15.23 12.64
CA ASN A 244 30.61 -13.94 12.98
C ASN A 244 30.61 -12.96 11.82
N ASP A 245 29.64 -12.03 11.86
CA ASP A 245 29.88 -10.60 11.59
C ASP A 245 28.67 -9.78 12.05
N VAL A 246 28.84 -9.08 13.19
CA VAL A 246 27.95 -8.02 13.68
C VAL A 246 28.69 -6.70 13.43
N PRO A 247 28.16 -5.75 12.65
CA PRO A 247 28.70 -4.40 12.65
C PRO A 247 27.97 -3.55 13.70
N CYS A 248 28.68 -3.25 14.78
CA CYS A 248 28.45 -2.07 15.59
C CYS A 248 28.96 -0.83 14.84
N PHE A 249 28.10 0.17 14.66
CA PHE A 249 28.50 1.57 14.47
C PHE A 249 27.47 2.40 15.27
N GLY A 250 27.82 3.08 16.35
CA GLY A 250 28.97 3.98 16.51
C GLY A 250 28.43 5.39 16.37
N GLY A 251 27.97 5.97 17.47
CA GLY A 251 27.36 7.31 17.50
C GLY A 251 28.37 8.42 17.26
N SER A 252 27.88 9.57 16.80
CA SER A 252 28.55 10.85 16.95
C SER A 252 27.54 11.89 17.40
N ALA A 253 27.86 12.52 18.52
CA ALA A 253 27.13 13.63 19.12
C ALA A 253 27.53 14.95 18.44
N CYS A 254 26.56 15.86 18.29
CA CYS A 254 26.77 17.30 18.31
C CYS A 254 25.60 17.94 19.09
N GLY A 255 25.90 18.54 20.25
CA GLY A 255 25.12 19.66 20.80
C GLY A 255 25.41 20.93 19.98
N GLU A 256 24.73 22.06 20.11
CA GLU A 256 24.00 22.63 21.25
C GLU A 256 22.84 23.54 20.79
N ASN A 257 21.94 23.76 21.76
CA ASN A 257 20.82 24.68 21.94
C ASN A 257 20.73 25.98 21.11
N ARG A 258 19.48 26.37 20.78
CA ARG A 258 18.93 27.73 20.99
C ARG A 258 17.40 27.68 21.17
N GLU A 259 16.93 28.42 22.17
CA GLU A 259 15.55 28.59 22.63
C GLU A 259 14.68 29.46 21.71
N GLY A 260 13.37 29.25 21.80
CA GLY A 260 12.32 30.27 21.66
C GLY A 260 11.96 30.74 20.24
N ASP A 261 10.85 30.27 19.69
CA ASP A 261 9.64 31.09 19.56
C ASP A 261 8.53 30.42 18.71
N ASP A 262 7.32 30.65 19.20
CA ASP A 262 6.02 30.69 18.52
C ASP A 262 5.47 29.44 17.81
N VAL A 263 4.57 28.75 18.53
CA VAL A 263 3.70 27.69 18.02
C VAL A 263 2.63 28.35 17.14
N THR A 264 2.97 28.58 15.87
CA THR A 264 1.97 28.88 14.84
C THR A 264 1.44 27.59 14.26
N GLU A 265 0.15 27.39 14.51
CA GLU A 265 -0.76 26.38 13.98
C GLU A 265 -0.50 26.06 12.49
N ILE A 266 0.22 24.97 12.21
CA ILE A 266 0.35 24.43 10.86
C ILE A 266 -0.99 23.83 10.49
N LYS A 267 -1.82 24.62 9.80
CA LYS A 267 -3.00 24.15 9.08
C LYS A 267 -2.57 23.00 8.16
N ASN A 268 -3.08 21.82 8.48
CA ASN A 268 -2.92 20.61 7.68
C ASN A 268 -3.19 20.92 6.20
N CYS A 269 -2.16 20.79 5.36
CA CYS A 269 -2.37 20.55 3.93
C CYS A 269 -3.05 19.20 3.80
N GLU A 270 -4.35 19.22 3.55
CA GLU A 270 -5.10 18.06 3.08
C GLU A 270 -4.46 17.59 1.77
N VAL A 271 -3.59 16.60 1.85
CA VAL A 271 -3.24 15.77 0.71
C VAL A 271 -4.53 15.05 0.34
N PHE A 272 -5.15 15.47 -0.77
CA PHE A 272 -6.36 14.92 -1.36
C PHE A 272 -6.15 13.44 -1.72
N TYR A 273 -6.20 12.56 -0.73
CA TYR A 273 -6.68 11.21 -0.93
C TYR A 273 -8.20 11.34 -1.01
N GLY A 274 -8.73 11.35 -2.24
CA GLY A 274 -10.15 11.12 -2.46
C GLY A 274 -10.59 9.88 -1.66
N PRO A 275 -11.80 9.88 -1.08
CA PRO A 275 -12.20 8.84 -0.15
C PRO A 275 -12.11 7.48 -0.85
N LEU A 276 -11.18 6.64 -0.38
CA LEU A 276 -11.36 5.19 -0.45
C LEU A 276 -12.65 4.93 0.31
N SER A 277 -13.74 4.84 -0.45
CA SER A 277 -15.08 4.60 0.04
C SER A 277 -15.09 3.21 0.67
N LEU A 278 -14.69 3.14 1.95
CA LEU A 278 -15.15 2.10 2.85
C LEU A 278 -16.66 2.33 3.01
N LYS A 279 -17.44 1.75 2.10
CA LYS A 279 -18.80 1.37 2.48
C LYS A 279 -18.67 0.18 3.43
N MET A 280 -19.20 0.38 4.64
CA MET A 280 -19.46 -0.66 5.63
C MET A 280 -19.97 -1.93 4.94
#